data_AF-A0A1S8N5U9-F1
#
_entry.id   AF-A0A1S8N5U9-F1
#
_cell.length_a   1.000
_cell.length_b   1.000
_cell.length_c   1.000
_cell.angle_alpha   90.00
_cell.angle_beta   90.00
_cell.angle_gamma   90.00
#
_symmetry.space_group_name_H-M   'P 1'
#
loop_
_entity.id
_entity.type
_entity.pdbx_description
1 polymer ?
#
loop_
_entity_poly.entity_id
_entity_poly.type
_entity_poly.pdbx_seq_one_letter_code
_entity_poly.pdbx_strand_id
1 'polypeptide(L)'
;MSELNKLQKDFFNTLNQIQEEAVSIAFGNYKEGDDIEDLLYDVTYNTIYSIMELIDGYVKDSLELDIIDRKNKESLRTGIELHDTCASFVKYEK
;
A
#
# COMPACT_ATOMS: atom_id res chain seq x y z
N MET A 1 -24.71 -6.94 -1.07
CA MET A 1 -23.47 -6.95 -0.25
C MET A 1 -23.88 -6.85 1.20
N SER A 2 -23.24 -7.60 2.11
CA SER A 2 -23.41 -7.38 3.55
C SER A 2 -22.97 -5.97 3.90
N GLU A 3 -23.65 -5.33 4.85
CA GLU A 3 -23.21 -4.01 5.32
C GLU A 3 -21.83 -4.13 5.97
N LEU A 4 -20.86 -3.37 5.46
CA LEU A 4 -19.52 -3.30 6.03
C LEU A 4 -19.58 -2.64 7.42
N ASN A 5 -18.86 -3.20 8.38
CA ASN A 5 -18.66 -2.53 9.66
C ASN A 5 -17.72 -1.31 9.51
N LYS A 6 -17.62 -0.49 10.55
CA LYS A 6 -16.80 0.74 10.52
C LYS A 6 -15.34 0.45 10.13
N LEU A 7 -14.71 -0.54 10.76
CA LEU A 7 -13.32 -0.92 10.49
C LEU A 7 -13.11 -1.29 9.01
N GLN A 8 -14.01 -2.11 8.46
CA GLN A 8 -13.96 -2.51 7.05
C GLN A 8 -14.16 -1.31 6.10
N LYS A 9 -15.12 -0.42 6.40
CA LYS A 9 -15.33 0.81 5.63
C LYS A 9 -14.08 1.69 5.67
N ASP A 10 -13.50 1.88 6.84
CA ASP A 10 -12.28 2.68 7.02
C ASP A 10 -11.12 2.08 6.22
N PHE A 11 -10.92 0.76 6.25
CA PHE A 11 -9.90 0.08 5.47
C PHE A 11 -10.07 0.31 3.96
N PHE A 12 -11.24 -0.01 3.39
CA PHE A 12 -11.46 0.13 1.94
C PHE A 12 -11.44 1.58 1.47
N ASN A 13 -11.93 2.53 2.28
CA ASN A 13 -11.82 3.95 1.97
C ASN A 13 -10.36 4.40 1.93
N THR A 14 -9.53 3.91 2.86
CA THR A 14 -8.10 4.24 2.92
C THR A 14 -7.35 3.61 1.74
N LEU A 15 -7.70 2.40 1.31
CA LEU A 15 -7.18 1.81 0.07
C LEU A 15 -7.51 2.66 -1.17
N ASN A 16 -8.74 3.18 -1.25
CA ASN A 16 -9.11 4.08 -2.35
C ASN A 16 -8.27 5.36 -2.32
N GLN A 17 -8.05 5.95 -1.13
CA GLN A 17 -7.22 7.14 -0.97
C GLN A 17 -5.78 6.88 -1.42
N ILE A 18 -5.17 5.76 -1.02
CA ILE A 18 -3.83 5.36 -1.44
C ILE A 18 -3.73 5.29 -2.97
N GLN A 19 -4.70 4.67 -3.64
CA GLN A 19 -4.69 4.56 -5.10
C GLN A 19 -4.80 5.94 -5.78
N GLU A 20 -5.73 6.78 -5.33
CA GLU A 20 -5.93 8.12 -5.89
C GLU A 20 -4.68 9.00 -5.70
N GLU A 21 -4.04 8.92 -4.54
CA GLU A 21 -2.79 9.63 -4.24
C GLU A 21 -1.64 9.14 -5.12
N ALA A 22 -1.42 7.82 -5.21
CA ALA A 22 -0.37 7.25 -6.04
C ALA A 22 -0.53 7.65 -7.53
N VAL A 23 -1.76 7.56 -8.08
CA VAL A 23 -2.04 7.98 -9.46
C VAL A 23 -1.84 9.47 -9.65
N SER A 24 -2.29 10.30 -8.69
CA SER A 24 -2.14 11.76 -8.77
C SER A 24 -0.67 12.18 -8.75
N ILE A 25 0.15 11.55 -7.91
CA ILE A 25 1.60 11.79 -7.85
C ILE A 25 2.26 11.38 -9.16
N ALA A 26 1.98 10.16 -9.65
CA ALA A 26 2.53 9.66 -10.92
C ALA A 26 2.17 10.59 -12.09
N PHE A 27 0.90 11.01 -12.17
CA PHE A 27 0.45 11.94 -13.21
C PHE A 27 1.08 13.33 -13.11
N GLY A 28 1.31 13.83 -11.88
CA GLY A 28 1.99 15.10 -11.66
C GLY A 28 3.49 15.08 -12.01
N ASN A 29 4.12 13.90 -11.91
CA ASN A 29 5.54 13.72 -12.21
C ASN A 29 5.81 13.42 -13.70
N TYR A 30 4.83 12.81 -14.39
CA TYR A 30 4.94 12.44 -15.80
C TYR A 30 5.13 13.65 -16.73
N LYS A 31 6.08 13.53 -17.65
CA LYS A 31 6.39 14.48 -18.71
C LYS A 31 6.36 13.81 -20.07
N GLU A 32 6.13 14.62 -21.10
CA GLU A 32 6.17 14.13 -22.48
C GLU A 32 7.57 13.59 -22.81
N GLY A 33 7.64 12.30 -23.17
CA GLY A 33 8.89 11.59 -23.46
C GLY A 33 9.39 10.69 -22.33
N ASP A 34 8.76 10.69 -21.16
CA ASP A 34 9.08 9.75 -20.08
C ASP A 34 8.73 8.30 -20.47
N ASP A 35 9.47 7.34 -19.90
CA ASP A 35 9.17 5.92 -20.09
C ASP A 35 7.91 5.53 -19.31
N ILE A 36 6.92 5.02 -20.03
CA ILE A 36 5.68 4.53 -19.46
C ILE A 36 5.94 3.30 -18.56
N GLU A 37 6.95 2.48 -18.87
CA GLU A 37 7.30 1.33 -18.02
C GLU A 37 7.73 1.82 -16.63
N ASP A 38 8.62 2.81 -16.53
CA ASP A 38 9.06 3.37 -15.25
C ASP A 38 7.90 4.03 -14.48
N LEU A 39 7.01 4.75 -15.17
CA LEU A 39 5.80 5.30 -14.55
C LEU A 39 4.91 4.22 -13.92
N LEU A 40 4.76 3.07 -14.60
CA LEU A 40 3.98 1.94 -14.12
C LEU A 40 4.66 1.26 -12.91
N TYR A 41 5.98 1.15 -12.90
CA TYR A 41 6.72 0.67 -11.73
C TYR A 41 6.59 1.63 -10.55
N ASP A 42 6.72 2.93 -10.75
CA ASP A 42 6.60 3.93 -9.69
C ASP A 42 5.19 3.92 -9.05
N VAL A 43 4.13 3.99 -9.86
CA VAL A 43 2.75 4.03 -9.33
C VAL A 43 2.39 2.74 -8.59
N THR A 44 2.85 1.58 -9.09
CA THR A 44 2.59 0.29 -8.44
C THR A 44 3.42 0.11 -7.18
N TYR A 45 4.68 0.55 -7.19
CA TYR A 45 5.53 0.59 -6.00
C TYR A 45 4.89 1.44 -4.90
N ASN A 46 4.54 2.70 -5.20
CA ASN A 46 3.94 3.62 -4.22
C ASN A 46 2.63 3.05 -3.66
N THR A 47 1.79 2.45 -4.51
CA THR A 47 0.55 1.81 -4.07
C THR A 47 0.82 0.65 -3.10
N ILE A 48 1.74 -0.27 -3.44
CA ILE A 48 2.05 -1.43 -2.61
C ILE A 48 2.71 -1.01 -1.29
N TYR A 49 3.69 -0.11 -1.36
CA TYR A 49 4.41 0.42 -0.21
C TYR A 49 3.45 1.09 0.77
N SER A 50 2.57 1.98 0.31
CA SER A 50 1.60 2.65 1.19
C SER A 50 0.52 1.70 1.73
N ILE A 51 0.20 0.60 1.04
CA ILE A 51 -0.64 -0.46 1.64
C ILE A 51 0.10 -1.14 2.80
N MET A 52 1.42 -1.35 2.71
CA MET A 52 2.19 -1.88 3.83
C MET A 52 2.26 -0.88 4.98
N GLU A 53 2.46 0.41 4.71
CA GLU A 53 2.39 1.48 5.72
C GLU A 53 1.03 1.53 6.41
N LEU A 54 -0.07 1.34 5.67
CA LEU A 54 -1.42 1.25 6.25
C LEU A 54 -1.53 0.07 7.22
N ILE A 55 -0.96 -1.08 6.86
CA ILE A 55 -1.01 -2.26 7.73
C ILE A 55 -0.17 -2.03 8.98
N ASP A 56 1.01 -1.44 8.82
CA ASP A 56 1.90 -1.10 9.94
C ASP A 56 1.36 0.03 10.83
N GLY A 57 0.37 0.79 10.35
CA GLY A 57 -0.35 1.81 11.12
C GLY A 57 0.09 3.26 10.85
N TYR A 58 0.85 3.51 9.80
CA TYR A 58 1.42 4.84 9.47
C TYR A 58 0.51 5.73 8.61
N VAL A 59 -0.50 5.16 7.95
CA VAL A 59 -1.37 5.93 7.03
C VAL A 59 -2.58 6.53 7.73
N LYS A 60 -3.13 5.84 8.73
CA LYS A 60 -4.37 6.26 9.40
C LYS A 60 -4.43 5.79 10.84
N ASP A 61 -4.43 6.73 11.78
CA ASP A 61 -4.43 6.46 13.23
C ASP A 61 -5.52 5.50 13.72
N SER A 62 -6.65 5.39 13.00
CA SER A 62 -7.74 4.46 13.34
C SER A 62 -7.52 3.03 12.86
N LEU A 63 -6.46 2.77 12.11
CA LEU A 63 -6.13 1.50 11.48
C LEU A 63 -4.68 1.15 11.79
N GLU A 64 -4.50 0.17 12.66
CA GLU A 64 -3.26 -0.58 12.80
C GLU A 64 -3.66 -2.05 12.65
N LEU A 65 -3.12 -2.71 11.63
CA LEU A 65 -3.61 -4.00 11.16
C LEU A 65 -2.52 -5.07 11.23
N ASP A 66 -2.90 -6.29 10.90
CA ASP A 66 -1.96 -7.41 10.83
C ASP A 66 -2.38 -8.37 9.71
N ILE A 67 -1.39 -8.99 9.09
CA ILE A 67 -1.59 -10.12 8.17
C ILE A 67 -1.21 -11.38 8.93
N ILE A 68 -2.21 -12.22 9.19
CA ILE A 68 -2.02 -13.46 9.94
C ILE A 68 -2.17 -14.63 8.97
N ASP A 69 -1.16 -15.48 8.85
CA ASP A 69 -1.32 -16.76 8.15
C ASP A 69 -2.33 -17.62 8.91
N ARG A 70 -3.40 -18.01 8.22
CA ARG A 70 -4.47 -18.77 8.84
C ARG A 70 -4.06 -20.20 9.16
N LYS A 71 -3.02 -20.74 8.52
CA LYS A 71 -2.58 -22.12 8.71
C LYS A 71 -1.76 -22.27 9.99
N ASN A 72 -0.72 -21.46 10.18
CA ASN A 72 0.15 -21.54 11.36
C ASN A 72 -0.17 -20.49 12.45
N LYS A 73 -1.07 -19.54 12.18
CA LYS A 73 -1.46 -18.42 13.08
C LYS A 73 -0.34 -17.43 13.36
N GLU A 74 0.67 -17.37 12.51
CA GLU A 74 1.78 -16.43 12.63
C GLU A 74 1.42 -15.08 12.00
N SER A 75 1.81 -14.02 12.70
CA SER A 75 1.79 -12.66 12.16
C SER A 75 2.98 -12.46 11.24
N LEU A 76 2.73 -11.93 10.04
CA LEU A 76 3.78 -11.54 9.10
C LEU A 76 4.59 -10.33 9.59
N ARG A 77 4.09 -9.59 10.60
CA ARG A 77 4.78 -8.44 11.22
C ARG A 77 5.75 -8.84 12.33
N THR A 78 5.91 -10.14 12.61
CA THR A 78 6.77 -10.60 13.72
C THR A 78 8.23 -10.23 13.46
N GLY A 79 8.71 -9.19 14.14
CA GLY A 79 10.12 -8.76 14.11
C GLY A 79 10.50 -7.88 12.92
N ILE A 80 9.53 -7.39 12.14
CA ILE A 80 9.75 -6.50 11.00
C ILE A 80 8.65 -5.44 10.90
N GLU A 81 8.96 -4.32 10.26
CA GLU A 81 7.97 -3.42 9.64
C GLU A 81 7.78 -3.86 8.18
N LEU A 82 6.53 -4.02 7.75
CA LEU A 82 6.22 -4.53 6.42
C LEU A 82 6.66 -3.54 5.33
N HIS A 83 6.48 -2.24 5.51
CA HIS A 83 6.85 -1.23 4.51
C HIS A 83 8.37 -1.17 4.28
N ASP A 84 9.18 -1.16 5.34
CA ASP A 84 10.64 -1.23 5.27
C ASP A 84 11.11 -2.48 4.53
N THR A 85 10.55 -3.63 4.90
CA THR A 85 10.92 -4.91 4.27
C THR A 85 10.47 -4.91 2.81
N CYS A 86 9.25 -4.46 2.52
CA CYS A 86 8.68 -4.39 1.18
C CYS A 86 9.56 -3.60 0.22
N ALA A 87 10.08 -2.44 0.64
CA ALA A 87 10.97 -1.60 -0.16
C ALA A 87 12.25 -2.31 -0.62
N SER A 88 12.65 -3.41 0.04
CA SER A 88 13.78 -4.25 -0.38
C SER A 88 13.44 -5.31 -1.44
N PHE A 89 12.15 -5.59 -1.68
CA PHE A 89 11.67 -6.63 -2.60
C PHE A 89 10.97 -6.08 -3.85
N VAL A 90 10.23 -4.98 -3.71
CA VAL A 90 9.59 -4.30 -4.84
C VAL A 90 10.47 -3.16 -5.33
N LYS A 91 10.43 -2.90 -6.64
CA LYS A 91 11.21 -1.84 -7.26
C LYS A 91 10.31 -0.70 -7.72
N TYR A 92 10.80 0.53 -7.61
CA TYR A 92 10.12 1.72 -8.13
C TYR A 92 10.54 2.05 -9.59
N GLU A 93 11.59 1.40 -10.10
CA GLU A 93 12.08 1.48 -11.48
C GLU A 93 12.75 0.15 -11.88
N LYS A 94 13.03 -0.04 -13.17
CA LYS A 94 13.47 -1.33 -13.72
C LYS A 94 14.85 -1.82 -13.25
#